data_AF-A0A536S242-F1
#
_entry.id   AF-A0A536S242-F1
#
_cell.length_a   1.000
_cell.length_b   1.000
_cell.length_c   1.000
_cell.angle_alpha   90.00
_cell.angle_beta   90.00
_cell.angle_gamma   90.00
#
_symmetry.space_group_name_H-M   'P 1'
#
loop_
_entity.id
_entity.type
_entity.pdbx_description
1 polymer ?
#
loop_
_entity_poly.entity_id
_entity_poly.type
_entity_poly.pdbx_seq_one_letter_code
_entity_poly.pdbx_strand_id
1 'polypeptide(L)'
;MHALHASLIPTANDLAGLLAFVLGNPYLFISSSTVMTTGLVIGTVAVSVMPRTAPVLRVVAPPLTMVLLYFGLGSIALATEILIRFHAQIPDATETQFVSGIGHLVEAAIGIAMLVPHLRRRSRRTWIVANAIAVTYWTAQIVILTPPWLAFGGQLELMRAFAFSSLGTGALLSVALWRTAPSP
;
A
#
# COMPACT_ATOMS: atom_id res chain seq x y z
N MET A 1 24.08 30.15 13.46
CA MET A 1 23.35 28.93 13.01
C MET A 1 23.37 27.95 14.16
N HIS A 2 22.28 27.84 14.92
CA HIS A 2 22.14 26.81 15.96
C HIS A 2 21.71 25.51 15.29
N ALA A 3 22.54 24.47 15.41
CA ALA A 3 22.18 23.12 15.01
C ALA A 3 21.04 22.63 15.92
N LEU A 4 19.84 22.47 15.37
CA LEU A 4 18.76 21.72 16.01
C LEU A 4 19.22 20.26 16.17
N HIS A 5 19.62 19.89 17.38
CA HIS A 5 19.73 18.49 17.77
C HIS A 5 18.31 17.94 17.84
N ALA A 6 17.81 17.38 16.73
CA ALA A 6 16.59 16.61 16.74
C ALA A 6 16.84 15.33 17.56
N SER A 7 16.24 15.26 18.73
CA SER A 7 16.20 14.02 19.52
C SER A 7 15.57 12.91 18.68
N LEU A 8 16.24 11.76 18.60
CA LEU A 8 15.70 10.53 17.98
C LEU A 8 14.48 9.99 18.74
N ILE A 9 14.29 10.39 19.99
CA ILE A 9 13.18 9.99 20.84
C ILE A 9 12.17 11.16 20.89
N PRO A 10 10.95 10.99 20.37
CA PRO A 10 9.91 12.02 20.42
C PRO A 10 9.61 12.43 21.86
N THR A 11 9.52 13.73 22.12
CA THR A 11 9.05 14.25 23.40
C THR A 11 7.52 14.23 23.48
N ALA A 12 6.97 14.40 24.68
CA ALA A 12 5.52 14.54 24.86
C ALA A 12 4.93 15.73 24.08
N ASN A 13 5.70 16.81 23.91
CA ASN A 13 5.28 17.97 23.11
C ASN A 13 5.32 17.68 21.61
N ASP A 14 6.25 16.85 21.14
CA ASP A 14 6.28 16.39 19.74
C ASP A 14 5.06 15.51 19.43
N LEU A 15 4.69 14.63 20.36
CA LEU A 15 3.47 13.81 20.29
C LEU A 15 2.19 14.66 20.30
N ALA A 16 2.11 15.67 21.19
CA ALA A 16 0.97 16.59 21.25
C ALA A 16 0.88 17.47 19.99
N GLY A 17 2.01 17.94 19.47
CA GLY A 17 2.10 18.70 18.22
C GLY A 17 1.68 17.86 17.01
N LEU A 18 2.12 16.60 16.95
CA LEU A 18 1.69 15.64 15.92
C LEU A 18 0.17 15.39 15.99
N LEU A 19 -0.38 15.16 17.20
CA LEU A 19 -1.81 14.97 17.41
C LEU A 19 -2.62 16.21 16.98
N ALA A 20 -2.21 17.40 17.40
CA ALA A 20 -2.85 18.65 17.01
C ALA A 20 -2.76 18.88 15.48
N PHE A 21 -1.63 18.56 14.87
CA PHE A 21 -1.44 18.64 13.42
C PHE A 21 -2.35 17.67 12.67
N VAL A 22 -2.46 16.42 13.13
CA VAL A 22 -3.36 15.39 12.56
C VAL A 22 -4.83 15.80 12.70
N LEU A 23 -5.24 16.30 13.87
CA LEU A 23 -6.61 16.76 14.11
C LEU A 23 -6.94 18.04 13.32
N GLY A 24 -5.96 18.93 13.12
CA GLY A 24 -6.11 20.13 12.30
C GLY A 24 -6.06 19.88 10.80
N ASN A 25 -5.47 18.77 10.37
CA ASN A 25 -5.33 18.40 8.96
C ASN A 25 -5.75 16.93 8.73
N PRO A 26 -7.01 16.57 9.05
CA PRO A 26 -7.45 15.17 9.03
C PRO A 26 -7.35 14.56 7.63
N TYR A 27 -7.50 15.39 6.59
CA TYR A 27 -7.33 14.97 5.20
C TYR A 27 -5.90 14.52 4.89
N LEU A 28 -4.86 15.16 5.44
CA LEU A 28 -3.46 14.75 5.24
C LEU A 28 -3.20 13.39 5.86
N PHE A 29 -3.82 13.10 7.01
CA PHE A 29 -3.68 11.82 7.69
C PHE A 29 -4.50 10.73 6.99
N ILE A 30 -5.78 10.97 6.72
CA ILE A 30 -6.68 10.01 6.02
C ILE A 30 -6.15 9.66 4.63
N SER A 31 -5.59 10.65 3.93
CA SER A 31 -5.00 10.42 2.61
C SER A 31 -3.56 9.93 2.68
N SER A 32 -2.92 9.83 3.85
CA SER A 32 -1.52 9.40 4.01
C SER A 32 -1.33 7.90 3.79
N SER A 33 -0.12 7.53 3.34
CA SER A 33 0.28 6.15 3.19
C SER A 33 0.28 5.53 4.57
N THR A 34 0.70 6.27 5.59
CA THR A 34 0.68 5.88 7.00
C THR A 34 -0.67 5.32 7.47
N VAL A 35 -1.81 5.96 7.17
CA VAL A 35 -3.13 5.43 7.59
C VAL A 35 -3.48 4.15 6.85
N MET A 36 -3.26 4.10 5.54
CA MET A 36 -3.49 2.87 4.78
C MET A 36 -2.59 1.74 5.26
N THR A 37 -1.29 2.00 5.39
CA THR A 37 -0.27 1.07 5.88
C THR A 37 -0.63 0.55 7.26
N THR A 38 -1.00 1.45 8.19
CA THR A 38 -1.45 1.08 9.54
C THR A 38 -2.68 0.18 9.48
N GLY A 39 -3.67 0.50 8.65
CA GLY A 39 -4.85 -0.34 8.45
C GLY A 39 -4.49 -1.72 7.89
N LEU A 40 -3.57 -1.78 6.92
CA LEU A 40 -3.09 -3.03 6.33
C LEU A 40 -2.32 -3.90 7.33
N VAL A 41 -1.45 -3.29 8.14
CA VAL A 41 -0.73 -4.00 9.22
C VAL A 41 -1.69 -4.53 10.26
N ILE A 42 -2.58 -3.69 10.79
CA ILE A 42 -3.55 -4.09 11.80
C ILE A 42 -4.43 -5.23 11.27
N GLY A 43 -4.95 -5.09 10.05
CA GLY A 43 -5.74 -6.14 9.39
C GLY A 43 -4.95 -7.44 9.24
N THR A 44 -3.68 -7.36 8.86
CA THR A 44 -2.83 -8.53 8.68
C THR A 44 -2.49 -9.21 10.00
N VAL A 45 -2.16 -8.44 11.04
CA VAL A 45 -1.91 -8.95 12.39
C VAL A 45 -3.16 -9.61 12.94
N ALA A 46 -4.32 -8.95 12.84
CA ALA A 46 -5.60 -9.50 13.28
C ALA A 46 -5.91 -10.84 12.58
N VAL A 47 -5.68 -10.93 11.27
CA VAL A 47 -5.85 -12.16 10.49
C VAL A 47 -4.83 -13.23 10.89
N SER A 48 -3.61 -12.86 11.22
CA SER A 48 -2.55 -13.81 11.59
C SER A 48 -2.76 -14.49 12.95
N VAL A 49 -3.45 -13.83 13.88
CA VAL A 49 -3.74 -14.37 15.22
C VAL A 49 -5.05 -15.17 15.26
N MET A 50 -5.84 -15.14 14.18
CA MET A 50 -7.07 -15.92 14.10
C MET A 50 -6.80 -17.43 14.04
N PRO A 51 -7.69 -18.26 14.61
CA PRO A 51 -7.58 -19.71 14.50
C PRO A 51 -7.50 -20.13 13.04
N ARG A 52 -6.54 -20.99 12.69
CA ARG A 52 -6.34 -21.44 11.29
C ARG A 52 -7.57 -22.12 10.67
N THR A 53 -8.46 -22.63 11.51
CA THR A 53 -9.73 -23.26 11.12
C THR A 53 -10.85 -22.25 10.85
N ALA A 54 -10.66 -20.98 11.18
CA ALA A 54 -11.67 -19.95 11.03
C ALA A 54 -12.11 -19.82 9.56
N PRO A 55 -13.41 -20.02 9.25
CA PRO A 55 -13.90 -20.01 7.87
C PRO A 55 -13.62 -18.68 7.15
N VAL A 56 -13.65 -17.57 7.88
CA VAL A 56 -13.41 -16.22 7.34
C VAL A 56 -12.02 -16.07 6.70
N LEU A 57 -11.01 -16.76 7.23
CA LEU A 57 -9.64 -16.73 6.69
C LEU A 57 -9.55 -17.32 5.29
N ARG A 58 -10.51 -18.18 4.92
CA ARG A 58 -10.60 -18.73 3.55
C ARG A 58 -11.00 -17.70 2.52
N VAL A 59 -11.72 -16.67 2.95
CA VAL A 59 -12.25 -15.60 2.10
C VAL A 59 -11.32 -14.39 2.12
N VAL A 60 -10.78 -14.04 3.30
CA VAL A 60 -10.04 -12.79 3.49
C VAL A 60 -8.57 -12.89 3.11
N ALA A 61 -7.90 -14.03 3.36
CA ALA A 61 -6.45 -14.12 3.16
C ALA A 61 -6.00 -13.91 1.71
N PRO A 62 -6.66 -14.49 0.67
CA PRO A 62 -6.22 -14.27 -0.71
C PRO A 62 -6.39 -12.81 -1.18
N PRO A 63 -7.53 -12.13 -0.99
CA PRO A 63 -7.65 -10.71 -1.31
C PRO A 63 -6.68 -9.83 -0.54
N LEU A 64 -6.49 -10.06 0.77
CA LEU A 64 -5.55 -9.28 1.57
C LEU A 64 -4.10 -9.45 1.07
N THR A 65 -3.72 -10.67 0.67
CA THR A 65 -2.43 -10.96 0.04
C THR A 65 -2.24 -10.14 -1.24
N MET A 66 -3.26 -10.07 -2.10
CA MET A 66 -3.19 -9.29 -3.34
C MET A 66 -3.13 -7.78 -3.08
N VAL A 67 -3.85 -7.29 -2.06
CA VAL A 67 -3.80 -5.89 -1.64
C VAL A 67 -2.40 -5.53 -1.14
N LEU A 68 -1.79 -6.36 -0.28
CA LEU A 68 -0.43 -6.17 0.21
C LEU A 68 0.61 -6.25 -0.92
N LEU A 69 0.43 -7.17 -1.87
CA LEU A 69 1.31 -7.28 -3.02
C LEU A 69 1.31 -6.00 -3.85
N TYR A 70 0.13 -5.48 -4.17
CA TYR A 70 -0.03 -4.24 -4.93
C TYR A 70 0.49 -3.04 -4.14
N PHE A 71 0.29 -3.03 -2.81
CA PHE A 71 0.85 -2.01 -1.93
C PHE A 71 2.37 -1.96 -2.02
N GLY A 72 3.05 -3.08 -1.77
CA GLY A 72 4.51 -3.14 -1.74
C GLY A 72 5.12 -2.81 -3.09
N LEU A 73 4.63 -3.45 -4.16
CA LEU A 73 5.13 -3.22 -5.52
C LEU A 73 4.84 -1.80 -6.03
N GLY A 74 3.62 -1.30 -5.79
CA GLY A 74 3.23 0.06 -6.18
C GLY A 74 4.04 1.12 -5.46
N SER A 75 4.27 0.93 -4.15
CA SER A 75 5.03 1.87 -3.32
C SER A 75 6.48 1.97 -3.77
N ILE A 76 7.17 0.85 -3.98
CA ILE A 76 8.58 0.87 -4.41
C ILE A 76 8.72 1.38 -5.86
N ALA A 77 7.80 1.03 -6.75
CA ALA A 77 7.82 1.52 -8.13
C ALA A 77 7.65 3.04 -8.17
N LEU A 78 6.67 3.57 -7.42
CA LEU A 78 6.45 5.01 -7.31
C LEU A 78 7.65 5.72 -6.68
N ALA A 79 8.20 5.18 -5.60
CA ALA A 79 9.34 5.78 -4.93
C ALA A 79 10.60 5.80 -5.83
N THR A 80 10.79 4.75 -6.62
CA THR A 80 11.86 4.67 -7.63
C THR A 80 11.67 5.71 -8.72
N GLU A 81 10.45 5.89 -9.21
CA GLU A 81 10.12 6.90 -10.22
C GLU A 81 10.38 8.33 -9.69
N ILE A 82 9.98 8.60 -8.45
CA ILE A 82 10.25 9.87 -7.77
C ILE A 82 11.76 10.11 -7.65
N LEU A 83 12.51 9.08 -7.24
CA LEU A 83 13.97 9.15 -7.14
C LEU A 83 14.60 9.50 -8.49
N ILE A 84 14.28 8.75 -9.55
CA ILE A 84 14.86 8.97 -10.88
C ILE A 84 14.55 10.38 -11.41
N ARG A 85 13.32 10.87 -11.19
CA ARG A 85 12.86 12.15 -11.76
C ARG A 85 13.30 13.39 -10.99
N PHE A 86 13.40 13.30 -9.67
CA PHE A 86 13.50 14.49 -8.81
C PHE A 86 14.77 14.55 -7.96
N HIS A 87 15.61 13.52 -7.97
CA HIS A 87 16.75 13.44 -7.07
C HIS A 87 17.76 14.58 -7.30
N ALA A 88 17.91 15.06 -8.53
CA ALA A 88 18.78 16.19 -8.83
C ALA A 88 18.30 17.52 -8.21
N GLN A 89 17.00 17.69 -7.96
CA GLN A 89 16.43 18.92 -7.42
C GLN A 89 16.19 18.85 -5.91
N ILE A 90 15.78 17.69 -5.39
CA ILE A 90 15.38 17.49 -3.99
C ILE A 90 15.92 16.14 -3.44
N PRO A 91 17.24 15.97 -3.37
CA PRO A 91 17.88 14.67 -3.08
C PRO A 91 17.38 14.05 -1.77
N ASP A 92 17.45 14.76 -0.65
CA ASP A 92 17.05 14.26 0.68
C ASP A 92 15.59 13.77 0.72
N ALA A 93 14.68 14.53 0.08
CA ALA A 93 13.27 14.17 0.05
C ALA A 93 13.03 12.90 -0.79
N THR A 94 13.71 12.79 -1.94
CA THR A 94 13.60 11.60 -2.79
C THR A 94 14.23 10.35 -2.16
N GLU A 95 15.38 10.48 -1.49
CA GLU A 95 16.01 9.38 -0.76
C GLU A 95 15.11 8.89 0.38
N THR A 96 14.52 9.82 1.12
CA THR A 96 13.55 9.51 2.19
C THR A 96 12.35 8.73 1.62
N GLN A 97 11.79 9.17 0.49
CA GLN A 97 10.69 8.45 -0.16
C GLN A 97 11.12 7.07 -0.65
N PHE A 98 12.33 6.93 -1.19
CA PHE A 98 12.86 5.64 -1.64
C PHE A 98 13.04 4.65 -0.49
N VAL A 99 13.64 5.09 0.62
CA VAL A 99 13.76 4.29 1.85
C VAL A 99 12.38 3.90 2.39
N SER A 100 11.41 4.82 2.37
CA SER A 100 10.01 4.52 2.74
C SER A 100 9.39 3.46 1.81
N GLY A 101 9.64 3.54 0.50
CA GLY A 101 9.21 2.54 -0.48
C GLY A 101 9.77 1.15 -0.20
N ILE A 102 11.06 1.06 0.20
CA ILE A 102 11.68 -0.19 0.64
C ILE A 102 10.97 -0.71 1.91
N GLY A 103 10.71 0.17 2.87
CA GLY A 103 9.97 -0.18 4.10
C GLY A 103 8.61 -0.81 3.79
N HIS A 104 7.82 -0.20 2.92
CA HIS A 104 6.52 -0.72 2.50
C HIS A 104 6.62 -2.07 1.77
N LEU A 105 7.68 -2.28 0.97
CA LEU A 105 7.91 -3.56 0.31
C LEU A 105 8.22 -4.67 1.32
N VAL A 106 9.06 -4.38 2.31
CA VAL A 106 9.41 -5.33 3.39
C VAL A 106 8.18 -5.64 4.23
N GLU A 107 7.40 -4.64 4.59
CA GLU A 107 6.15 -4.78 5.34
C GLU A 107 5.11 -5.63 4.60
N ALA A 108 4.92 -5.37 3.31
CA ALA A 108 4.09 -6.20 2.45
C ALA A 108 4.59 -7.65 2.43
N ALA A 109 5.90 -7.87 2.30
CA ALA A 109 6.49 -9.20 2.28
C ALA A 109 6.27 -9.95 3.60
N ILE A 110 6.48 -9.28 4.75
CA ILE A 110 6.21 -9.84 6.08
C ILE A 110 4.72 -10.18 6.21
N GLY A 111 3.83 -9.27 5.85
CA GLY A 111 2.40 -9.50 5.93
C GLY A 111 1.95 -10.68 5.07
N ILE A 112 2.45 -10.78 3.84
CA ILE A 112 2.19 -11.94 2.96
C ILE A 112 2.75 -13.22 3.59
N ALA A 113 3.96 -13.20 4.15
CA ALA A 113 4.56 -14.36 4.81
C ALA A 113 3.70 -14.88 5.98
N MET A 114 3.12 -13.98 6.77
CA MET A 114 2.18 -14.33 7.84
C MET A 114 0.90 -14.98 7.30
N LEU A 115 0.46 -14.62 6.09
CA LEU A 115 -0.74 -15.18 5.46
C LEU A 115 -0.51 -16.54 4.79
N VAL A 116 0.73 -16.90 4.44
CA VAL A 116 1.09 -18.16 3.73
C VAL A 116 0.37 -19.41 4.24
N PRO A 117 0.25 -19.66 5.57
CA PRO A 117 -0.47 -20.83 6.08
C PRO A 117 -1.91 -20.93 5.59
N HIS A 118 -2.56 -19.79 5.30
CA HIS A 118 -3.96 -19.66 4.90
C HIS A 118 -4.15 -19.66 3.37
N LEU A 119 -3.07 -19.59 2.60
CA LEU A 119 -3.08 -19.50 1.13
C LEU A 119 -2.97 -20.86 0.42
N ARG A 120 -2.71 -21.94 1.17
CA ARG A 120 -2.55 -23.29 0.60
C ARG A 120 -3.86 -23.80 -0.02
N ARG A 121 -3.74 -24.53 -1.13
CA ARG A 121 -4.84 -25.26 -1.80
C ARG A 121 -6.02 -24.37 -2.24
N ARG A 122 -5.74 -23.14 -2.68
CA ARG A 122 -6.76 -22.24 -3.26
C ARG A 122 -6.90 -22.50 -4.75
N SER A 123 -8.13 -22.43 -5.25
CA SER A 123 -8.40 -22.60 -6.68
C SER A 123 -7.94 -21.37 -7.46
N ARG A 124 -7.69 -21.55 -8.76
CA ARG A 124 -7.39 -20.45 -9.69
C ARG A 124 -8.47 -19.36 -9.63
N ARG A 125 -9.74 -19.76 -9.53
CA ARG A 125 -10.89 -18.86 -9.42
C ARG A 125 -10.79 -17.94 -8.21
N THR A 126 -10.36 -18.46 -7.06
CA THR A 126 -10.16 -17.65 -5.84
C THR A 126 -9.13 -16.55 -6.05
N TRP A 127 -8.02 -16.85 -6.72
CA TRP A 127 -6.97 -15.86 -7.00
C TRP A 127 -7.40 -14.80 -8.01
N ILE A 128 -8.18 -15.17 -9.03
CA ILE A 128 -8.76 -14.19 -9.98
C ILE A 128 -9.69 -13.22 -9.24
N VAL A 129 -10.58 -13.75 -8.38
CA VAL A 129 -11.48 -12.90 -7.57
C VAL A 129 -10.69 -12.02 -6.59
N ALA A 130 -9.66 -12.58 -5.93
CA ALA A 130 -8.79 -11.83 -5.04
C ALA A 130 -8.09 -10.67 -5.75
N ASN A 131 -7.59 -10.88 -6.96
CA ASN A 131 -6.99 -9.83 -7.77
C ASN A 131 -8.03 -8.75 -8.13
N ALA A 132 -9.23 -9.14 -8.57
CA ALA A 132 -10.30 -8.19 -8.87
C ALA A 132 -10.69 -7.32 -7.66
N ILE A 133 -10.76 -7.92 -6.46
CA ILE A 133 -11.00 -7.20 -5.21
C ILE A 133 -9.86 -6.23 -4.92
N ALA A 134 -8.60 -6.65 -5.05
CA ALA A 134 -7.44 -5.79 -4.82
C ALA A 134 -7.39 -4.61 -5.80
N VAL A 135 -7.66 -4.86 -7.09
CA VAL A 135 -7.77 -3.80 -8.11
C VAL A 135 -8.87 -2.81 -7.73
N THR A 136 -10.05 -3.31 -7.32
CA THR A 136 -11.18 -2.46 -6.93
C THR A 136 -10.83 -1.61 -5.71
N TYR A 137 -10.22 -2.23 -4.69
CA TYR A 137 -9.76 -1.53 -3.49
C TYR A 137 -8.81 -0.40 -3.84
N TRP A 138 -7.73 -0.67 -4.59
CA TRP A 138 -6.74 0.34 -4.95
C TRP A 138 -7.29 1.42 -5.87
N THR A 139 -8.19 1.06 -6.79
CA THR A 139 -8.92 2.03 -7.62
C THR A 139 -9.72 2.97 -6.74
N ALA A 140 -10.48 2.45 -5.78
CA ALA A 140 -11.26 3.25 -4.85
C ALA A 140 -10.37 4.16 -3.99
N GLN A 141 -9.23 3.65 -3.49
CA GLN A 141 -8.26 4.46 -2.75
C GLN A 141 -7.75 5.63 -3.59
N ILE A 142 -7.37 5.40 -4.85
CA ILE A 142 -6.85 6.46 -5.73
C ILE A 142 -7.94 7.48 -6.08
N VAL A 143 -9.14 7.02 -6.43
CA VAL A 143 -10.24 7.89 -6.87
C VAL A 143 -10.79 8.71 -5.71
N ILE A 144 -11.07 8.07 -4.58
CA ILE A 144 -11.78 8.69 -3.45
C ILE A 144 -10.81 9.50 -2.60
N LEU A 145 -9.64 8.94 -2.26
CA LEU A 145 -8.72 9.61 -1.34
C LEU A 145 -7.73 10.53 -2.05
N THR A 146 -7.56 10.41 -3.38
CA THR A 146 -6.56 11.14 -4.18
C THR A 146 -5.27 11.38 -3.41
N PRO A 147 -4.50 10.32 -3.15
CA PRO A 147 -3.45 10.42 -2.17
C PRO A 147 -2.38 11.47 -2.51
N PRO A 148 -1.86 12.22 -1.52
CA PRO A 148 -1.01 13.38 -1.74
C PRO A 148 0.34 13.03 -2.37
N TRP A 149 0.81 11.78 -2.25
CA TRP A 149 2.01 11.31 -2.94
C TRP A 149 1.87 11.25 -4.46
N LEU A 150 0.64 11.19 -5.00
CA LEU A 150 0.46 11.31 -6.45
C LEU A 150 0.85 12.71 -6.92
N ALA A 151 0.65 13.74 -6.09
CA ALA A 151 0.94 15.12 -6.43
C ALA A 151 2.40 15.53 -6.13
N PHE A 152 3.30 14.57 -5.81
CA PHE A 152 4.69 14.88 -5.49
C PHE A 152 5.36 15.63 -6.66
N GLY A 153 5.98 16.77 -6.36
CA GLY A 153 6.56 17.65 -7.38
C GLY A 153 5.55 18.19 -8.41
N GLY A 154 4.25 18.24 -8.09
CA GLY A 154 3.19 18.72 -9.00
C GLY A 154 2.76 17.73 -10.08
N GLN A 155 3.18 16.46 -10.00
CA GLN A 155 2.96 15.46 -11.06
C GLN A 155 1.70 14.59 -10.88
N LEU A 156 0.64 15.16 -10.30
CA LEU A 156 -0.60 14.44 -9.99
C LEU A 156 -1.12 13.58 -11.15
N GLU A 157 -1.29 14.19 -12.32
CA GLU A 157 -1.89 13.48 -13.46
C GLU A 157 -0.98 12.39 -14.03
N LEU A 158 0.35 12.59 -14.02
CA LEU A 158 1.29 11.57 -14.47
C LEU A 158 1.28 10.35 -13.52
N MET A 159 1.37 10.60 -12.21
CA MET A 159 1.38 9.53 -11.22
C MET A 159 0.05 8.80 -11.17
N ARG A 160 -1.07 9.52 -11.32
CA ARG A 160 -2.41 8.93 -11.44
C ARG A 160 -2.55 8.07 -12.69
N ALA A 161 -2.06 8.53 -13.84
CA ALA A 161 -2.07 7.75 -15.08
C ALA A 161 -1.23 6.48 -14.95
N PHE A 162 -0.05 6.56 -14.34
CA PHE A 162 0.78 5.40 -14.05
C PHE A 162 0.03 4.40 -13.16
N ALA A 163 -0.56 4.86 -12.05
CA ALA A 163 -1.29 4.01 -11.13
C ALA A 163 -2.50 3.32 -11.78
N PHE A 164 -3.32 4.05 -12.55
CA PHE A 164 -4.44 3.45 -13.28
C PHE A 164 -3.99 2.51 -14.38
N SER A 165 -2.87 2.77 -15.04
CA SER A 165 -2.31 1.85 -16.05
C SER A 165 -1.91 0.52 -15.41
N SER A 166 -1.20 0.55 -14.28
CA SER A 166 -0.83 -0.66 -13.53
C SER A 166 -2.06 -1.44 -13.06
N LEU A 167 -3.08 -0.75 -12.54
CA LEU A 167 -4.34 -1.38 -12.13
C LEU A 167 -5.11 -1.96 -13.32
N GLY A 168 -5.12 -1.26 -14.46
CA GLY A 168 -5.68 -1.72 -15.72
C GLY A 168 -5.01 -3.01 -16.20
N THR A 169 -3.67 -3.10 -16.14
CA THR A 169 -2.94 -4.34 -16.43
C THR A 169 -3.37 -5.47 -15.50
N GLY A 170 -3.48 -5.21 -14.19
CA GLY A 170 -3.97 -6.18 -13.22
C GLY A 170 -5.39 -6.68 -13.52
N ALA A 171 -6.29 -5.78 -13.92
CA ALA A 171 -7.65 -6.12 -14.32
C ALA A 171 -7.67 -6.99 -15.60
N LEU A 172 -6.90 -6.61 -16.62
CA LEU A 172 -6.81 -7.34 -17.88
C LEU A 172 -6.26 -8.76 -17.69
N LEU A 173 -5.26 -8.93 -16.82
CA LEU A 173 -4.75 -10.24 -16.43
C LEU A 173 -5.87 -11.11 -15.83
N SER A 174 -6.70 -10.54 -14.94
CA SER A 174 -7.84 -11.27 -14.38
C SER A 174 -8.84 -11.72 -15.45
N VAL A 175 -9.17 -10.84 -16.40
CA VAL A 175 -10.09 -11.15 -17.51
C VAL A 175 -9.52 -12.23 -18.42
N ALA A 176 -8.25 -12.11 -18.81
CA ALA A 176 -7.57 -13.10 -19.65
C ALA A 176 -7.48 -14.47 -18.97
N LEU A 177 -7.13 -14.49 -17.68
CA LEU A 177 -7.06 -15.72 -16.89
C LEU A 177 -8.44 -16.35 -16.67
N TRP A 178 -9.49 -15.54 -16.54
CA TRP A 178 -10.86 -16.03 -16.44
C TRP A 178 -11.33 -16.72 -17.72
N ARG A 179 -11.07 -16.09 -18.88
CA ARG A 179 -11.46 -16.64 -20.20
C ARG A 179 -10.75 -17.95 -20.55
N THR A 180 -9.59 -18.19 -19.95
CA THR A 180 -8.78 -19.40 -20.17
C THR A 180 -8.94 -20.42 -19.04
N ALA A 181 -9.86 -20.20 -18.10
CA ALA A 181 -10.17 -21.18 -17.06
C ALA A 181 -11.09 -22.27 -17.64
N PRO A 182 -10.84 -23.57 -17.36
CA PRO A 182 -11.77 -24.63 -17.73
C PRO A 182 -13.16 -24.34 -17.16
N SER A 183 -14.20 -24.52 -17.98
CA SER A 183 -15.59 -24.46 -17.52
C SER A 183 -15.83 -25.52 -16.44
N PRO A 184 -16.69 -25.24 -15.44
CA PRO A 184 -17.05 -26.20 -14.39
C PRO A 184 -17.71 -27.47 -14.95
#